data_AF-A0A354FEB6-F1
#
_entry.id   AF-A0A354FEB6-F1
#
_cell.length_a   1.000
_cell.length_b   1.000
_cell.length_c   1.000
_cell.angle_alpha   90.00
_cell.angle_beta   90.00
_cell.angle_gamma   90.00
#
_symmetry.space_group_name_H-M   'P 1'
#
loop_
_entity.id
_entity.type
_entity.pdbx_description
1 polymer ?
#
loop_
_entity_poly.entity_id
_entity_poly.type
_entity_poly.pdbx_seq_one_letter_code
_entity_poly.pdbx_strand_id
1 'polypeptide(L)' 'MRKSRQFISLPVVTLEEGKEIGHVRSLVVNPLSGEVAALLIQRGHIFPEQKVIPY' A
#
# COMPACT_ATOMS: atom_id res chain seq x y z
N MET A 1 -9.83 -5.44 13.35
CA MET A 1 -9.01 -4.93 12.23
C MET A 1 -7.87 -4.07 12.80
N ARG A 2 -6.65 -4.20 12.27
CA ARG A 2 -5.58 -3.24 12.59
C ARG A 2 -6.05 -1.83 12.22
N LYS A 3 -5.70 -0.81 13.02
CA LYS A 3 -6.05 0.58 12.69
C LYS A 3 -5.37 0.94 11.37
N SER A 4 -6.03 1.71 10.50
CA SER A 4 -5.53 2.11 9.18
C SER A 4 -4.09 2.68 9.22
N ARG A 5 -3.78 3.44 10.28
CA ARG A 5 -2.43 4.00 10.54
C ARG A 5 -1.34 2.94 10.72
N GLN A 6 -1.67 1.72 11.11
CA GLN A 6 -0.71 0.64 11.31
C GLN A 6 -0.25 0.02 9.98
N PHE A 7 -0.93 0.32 8.87
CA PHE A 7 -0.51 -0.13 7.54
C PHE A 7 0.45 0.84 6.87
N ILE A 8 0.41 2.12 7.25
CA ILE A 8 1.26 3.14 6.65
C ILE A 8 2.73 2.84 6.95
N SER A 9 3.58 3.02 5.95
CA SER A 9 5.03 2.76 6.01
C SER A 9 5.41 1.29 6.20
N LEU A 10 4.48 0.34 6.08
CA LEU A 10 4.86 -1.07 5.98
C LEU A 10 5.51 -1.36 4.63
N PRO A 11 6.58 -2.17 4.60
CA PRO A 11 7.19 -2.62 3.35
C PRO A 11 6.24 -3.58 2.63
N VAL A 12 6.20 -3.50 1.31
CA VAL A 12 5.49 -4.44 0.44
C VAL A 12 6.51 -5.26 -0.32
N VAL A 13 6.38 -6.58 -0.24
CA VAL A 13 7.30 -7.55 -0.81
C VAL A 13 6.60 -8.46 -1.80
N THR A 14 7.32 -8.90 -2.84
CA THR A 14 6.82 -9.94 -3.76
C THR A 14 6.85 -11.30 -3.08
N LEU A 15 5.88 -12.16 -3.38
CA LEU A 15 5.83 -13.52 -2.83
C LEU A 15 6.90 -14.44 -3.44
N GLU A 16 7.20 -14.27 -4.73
CA GLU A 16 8.13 -15.14 -5.46
C GLU A 16 9.58 -14.97 -4.99
N GLU A 17 10.02 -13.72 -4.80
CA GLU A 17 11.43 -13.39 -4.56
C GLU A 17 11.68 -12.75 -3.19
N GLY A 18 10.62 -12.42 -2.44
CA GLY A 18 10.74 -11.62 -1.21
C GLY A 18 11.22 -10.19 -1.45
N LYS A 19 11.17 -9.71 -2.70
CA LYS A 19 11.73 -8.43 -3.11
C LYS A 19 10.83 -7.29 -2.67
N GLU A 20 11.40 -6.31 -1.96
CA GLU A 20 10.68 -5.09 -1.60
C GLU A 20 10.40 -4.23 -2.85
N ILE A 21 9.14 -3.87 -3.03
CA ILE A 21 8.66 -3.05 -4.16
C ILE A 21 8.23 -1.65 -3.73
N GLY A 22 8.26 -1.35 -2.43
CA GLY A 22 7.98 -0.03 -1.88
C GLY A 22 7.29 -0.11 -0.53
N HIS A 23 6.74 1.00 -0.10
CA HIS A 23 6.02 1.11 1.17
C HIS A 23 4.58 1.55 0.95
N VAL A 24 3.68 1.10 1.82
CA VAL A 24 2.29 1.58 1.82
C VAL A 24 2.26 3.06 2.19
N ARG A 25 1.84 3.89 1.24
CA ARG A 25 1.63 5.34 1.44
C ARG A 25 0.24 5.62 1.98
N SER A 26 -0.78 4.93 1.46
CA SER A 26 -2.18 5.14 1.82
C SER A 26 -3.04 3.93 1.46
N LEU A 27 -4.28 3.94 1.94
CA LEU A 27 -5.31 2.96 1.60
C LEU A 27 -6.34 3.62 0.68
N VAL A 28 -6.78 2.89 -0.35
CA VAL A 28 -7.95 3.25 -1.15
C VAL A 28 -9.15 2.57 -0.50
N VAL A 29 -10.16 3.36 -0.14
CA VAL A 29 -11.35 2.88 0.58
C VAL A 29 -12.56 3.07 -0.31
N ASN A 30 -13.42 2.05 -0.38
CA ASN A 30 -14.72 2.17 -1.02
C ASN A 30 -15.61 3.07 -0.14
N PRO A 31 -16.10 4.22 -0.65
CA PRO A 31 -16.89 5.14 0.16
C PRO A 31 -18.26 4.60 0.55
N LEU A 32 -18.78 3.58 -0.15
CA LEU A 32 -20.09 2.98 0.13
C LEU A 32 -20.02 1.88 1.20
N SER A 33 -19.03 0.98 1.11
CA SER A 33 -18.89 -0.13 2.07
C SER A 33 -17.93 0.16 3.23
N GLY A 34 -17.06 1.18 3.10
CA GLY A 34 -16.01 1.47 4.08
C GLY A 34 -14.83 0.48 4.05
N GLU A 35 -14.82 -0.43 3.07
CA GLU A 35 -13.80 -1.47 2.94
C GLU A 35 -12.58 -0.98 2.18
N VAL A 36 -11.42 -1.58 2.47
CA VAL A 36 -10.19 -1.33 1.71
C VAL A 36 -10.30 -2.00 0.35
N ALA A 37 -10.24 -1.20 -0.71
CA ALA A 37 -10.30 -1.69 -2.09
C ALA A 37 -8.89 -1.90 -2.68
N ALA A 38 -7.91 -1.11 -2.23
CA ALA A 38 -6.53 -1.22 -2.70
C ALA A 38 -5.54 -0.55 -1.74
N LEU A 39 -4.26 -0.86 -1.93
CA LEU A 39 -3.12 -0.21 -1.30
C LEU A 39 -2.42 0.70 -2.30
N LEU A 40 -2.13 1.93 -1.89
CA LEU A 40 -1.27 2.84 -2.65
C LEU A 40 0.16 2.67 -2.19
N ILE A 41 1.01 2.13 -3.06
CA ILE A 41 2.42 1.85 -2.80
C ILE A 41 3.27 2.96 -3.40
N GLN A 42 4.28 3.39 -2.65
CA GLN A 42 5.25 4.39 -3.08
C GLN A 42 6.65 3.81 -3.09
N ARG A 43 7.41 4.11 -4.15
CA ARG A 43 8.83 3.77 -4.27
C ARG A 43 9.66 4.99 -4.66
N GLY A 44 10.77 5.23 -3.95
CA GLY A 44 11.65 6.38 -4.17
C GLY A 44 11.27 7.62 -3.35
N HIS A 45 12.22 8.55 -3.23
CA HIS A 45 12.14 9.68 -2.29
C HIS A 45 11.88 11.04 -2.96
N ILE A 46 12.51 11.30 -4.11
CA ILE A 46 12.58 12.66 -4.69
C ILE A 46 11.60 12.83 -5.87
N PHE A 47 11.22 11.73 -6.53
CA PHE A 47 10.12 11.64 -7.50
C PHE A 47 9.51 10.25 -7.38
N PRO A 48 8.65 10.03 -6.39
CA PRO A 48 8.18 8.69 -6.09
C PRO A 48 7.27 8.15 -7.18
N GLU A 49 7.60 6.95 -7.66
CA GLU A 49 6.66 6.17 -8.45
C GLU A 49 5.55 5.66 -7.52
N GLN A 50 4.32 5.70 -8.03
CA GLN A 50 3.14 5.23 -7.30
C GLN A 50 2.50 4.07 -8.03
N LYS A 51 2.15 3.02 -7.27
CA LYS A 51 1.45 1.85 -7.78
C LYS A 51 0.25 1.53 -6.92
N VAL A 52 -0.87 1.21 -7.56
CA VAL A 52 -2.08 0.75 -6.87
C VAL A 52 -2.11 -0.78 -6.94
N ILE A 53 -2.24 -1.43 -5.79
CA ILE A 53 -2.36 -2.88 -5.67
C ILE A 53 -3.71 -3.21 -5.03
N PRO A 54 -4.61 -3.95 -5.72
CA PRO A 54 -5.90 -4.36 -5.15
C PRO A 54 -5.74 -5.15 -3.84
N TYR A 55 -6.70 -4.98 -2.92
CA TYR A 55 -6.76 -5.69 -1.63
C TYR A 55 -7.28 -7.13 -1.79
#